data_AF-A0A015I8R6-F1
#
_entry.id   AF-A0A015I8R6-F1
#
_cell.length_a   1.000
_cell.length_b   1.000
_cell.length_c   1.000
_cell.angle_alpha   90.00
_cell.angle_beta   90.00
_cell.angle_gamma   90.00
#
_symmetry.space_group_name_H-M   'P 1'
#
loop_
_entity.id
_entity.type
_entity.pdbx_description
1 polymer ?
#
loop_
_entity_poly.entity_id
_entity_poly.type
_entity_poly.pdbx_seq_one_letter_code
_entity_poly.pdbx_strand_id
1 'polypeptide(L)'
;MSILNLGLQRVGLMRAEMNDQSENLMSKCGTMNEIRKIAEENPNLKEDLITSLQVPIHLIRDVFSRQALKGEPFKTFPAASETEIERFWEIIQIVDDSVTHEDCTAEHIKRKEYMQEFLEHCCKSRHYFFSIKKCGESTCTICRPIRCSTEDFEQLHHLPDPVPGEDLHYISFEKLYGTPTTEDHRPSFKDAKAKKKENMTTTKVKHSMPFCPSAVRVKNRTPDI
;
A
#
# COMPACT_ATOMS: atom_id res chain seq x y z
N MET A 1 -13.76 3.92 -16.26
CA MET A 1 -13.50 2.58 -15.71
C MET A 1 -12.01 2.43 -15.54
N SER A 2 -11.52 1.85 -14.44
CA SER A 2 -10.08 1.58 -14.31
C SER A 2 -9.64 0.65 -15.44
N ILE A 3 -8.43 0.82 -15.95
CA ILE A 3 -7.87 -0.04 -17.00
C ILE A 3 -7.77 -1.50 -16.52
N LEU A 4 -7.63 -1.70 -15.21
CA LEU A 4 -7.78 -3.00 -14.54
C LEU A 4 -9.09 -3.70 -14.95
N ASN A 5 -10.21 -2.97 -14.98
CA ASN A 5 -11.52 -3.54 -15.31
C ASN A 5 -11.66 -3.87 -16.79
N LEU A 6 -10.93 -3.19 -17.68
CA LEU A 6 -10.94 -3.49 -19.12
C LEU A 6 -10.12 -4.75 -19.42
N GLY A 7 -8.93 -4.89 -18.81
CA GLY A 7 -8.08 -6.06 -19.02
C GLY A 7 -8.67 -7.35 -18.44
N LEU A 8 -9.40 -7.27 -17.33
CA LEU A 8 -9.95 -8.45 -16.64
C LEU A 8 -11.45 -8.67 -16.91
N GLN A 9 -12.03 -7.97 -17.89
CA GLN A 9 -13.44 -8.12 -18.19
C GLN A 9 -13.72 -9.55 -18.68
N ARG A 10 -14.61 -10.27 -17.98
CA ARG A 10 -14.97 -11.68 -18.24
C ARG A 10 -13.83 -12.69 -18.03
N VAL A 11 -12.77 -12.31 -17.31
CA VAL A 11 -11.71 -13.25 -16.91
C VAL A 11 -12.06 -13.89 -15.57
N GLY A 12 -12.23 -15.22 -15.57
CA GLY A 12 -12.27 -16.02 -14.34
C GLY A 12 -10.88 -16.56 -14.03
N LEU A 13 -10.43 -16.43 -12.79
CA LEU A 13 -9.12 -16.93 -12.35
C LEU A 13 -9.32 -18.07 -11.36
N MET A 14 -8.56 -19.13 -11.57
CA MET A 14 -8.51 -20.28 -10.68
C MET A 14 -7.06 -20.74 -10.57
N ARG A 15 -6.64 -21.10 -9.35
CA ARG A 15 -5.35 -21.76 -9.13
C ARG A 15 -5.39 -23.18 -9.68
N ALA A 16 -4.24 -23.73 -10.03
CA ALA A 16 -4.14 -25.16 -10.31
C ALA A 16 -4.48 -25.98 -9.05
N GLU A 17 -4.87 -27.23 -9.26
CA GLU A 17 -5.04 -28.19 -8.16
C GLU A 17 -3.65 -28.53 -7.59
N MET A 18 -3.54 -28.50 -6.27
CA MET A 18 -2.36 -28.94 -5.52
C MET A 18 -2.44 -30.45 -5.28
N ASN A 19 -1.44 -31.04 -4.62
CA ASN A 19 -1.56 -32.42 -4.17
C ASN A 19 -2.67 -32.58 -3.12
N ASP A 20 -3.18 -33.81 -2.97
CA ASP A 20 -4.32 -34.14 -2.10
C ASP A 20 -4.12 -33.70 -0.64
N GLN A 21 -2.89 -33.78 -0.13
CA GLN A 21 -2.56 -33.37 1.23
C GLN A 21 -2.73 -31.85 1.40
N SER A 22 -2.13 -31.07 0.51
CA SER A 22 -2.21 -29.61 0.51
C SER A 22 -3.63 -29.11 0.22
N GLU A 23 -4.38 -29.78 -0.66
CA GLU A 23 -5.80 -29.49 -0.87
C GLU A 23 -6.64 -29.76 0.38
N ASN A 24 -6.39 -30.86 1.09
CA ASN A 24 -7.07 -31.17 2.34
C ASN A 24 -6.78 -30.13 3.42
N LEU A 25 -5.52 -29.73 3.57
CA LEU A 25 -5.12 -28.64 4.48
C LEU A 25 -5.81 -27.33 4.11
N MET A 26 -5.75 -26.94 2.82
CA MET A 26 -6.32 -25.72 2.30
C MET A 26 -7.86 -25.68 2.46
N SER A 27 -8.54 -26.83 2.33
CA SER A 27 -10.00 -26.93 2.51
C SER A 27 -10.48 -26.58 3.92
N LYS A 28 -9.58 -26.65 4.92
CA LYS A 28 -9.87 -26.33 6.32
C LYS A 28 -9.67 -24.85 6.66
N CYS A 29 -9.04 -24.07 5.78
CA CYS A 29 -8.79 -22.64 6.01
C CYS A 29 -9.90 -21.80 5.39
N GLY A 30 -10.50 -20.92 6.19
CA GLY A 30 -11.42 -19.87 5.75
C GLY A 30 -10.76 -18.49 5.59
N THR A 31 -9.55 -18.28 6.13
CA THR A 31 -8.88 -16.96 6.11
C THR A 31 -7.40 -17.03 5.72
N MET A 32 -6.85 -15.90 5.22
CA MET A 32 -5.41 -15.81 4.91
C MET A 32 -4.50 -16.04 6.12
N ASN A 33 -4.96 -15.68 7.33
CA ASN A 33 -4.17 -15.88 8.54
C ASN A 33 -4.10 -17.37 8.92
N GLU A 34 -5.19 -18.12 8.72
CA GLU A 34 -5.19 -19.58 8.92
C GLU A 34 -4.28 -20.29 7.92
N ILE A 35 -4.32 -19.87 6.64
CA ILE A 35 -3.41 -20.40 5.60
C ILE A 35 -1.95 -20.21 6.02
N ARG A 36 -1.58 -19.00 6.48
CA ARG A 36 -0.21 -18.71 6.91
C ARG A 36 0.21 -19.60 8.08
N LYS A 37 -0.62 -19.71 9.11
CA LYS A 37 -0.33 -20.57 10.28
C LYS A 37 -0.13 -22.03 9.90
N ILE A 38 -0.99 -22.59 9.05
CA ILE A 38 -0.85 -23.98 8.61
C ILE A 38 0.38 -24.16 7.73
N ALA A 39 0.73 -23.15 6.91
CA ALA A 39 1.93 -23.19 6.08
C ALA A 39 3.23 -23.07 6.90
N GLU A 40 3.21 -22.41 8.06
CA GLU A 40 4.34 -22.40 9.01
C GLU A 40 4.62 -23.81 9.56
N GLU A 41 3.56 -24.57 9.86
CA GLU A 41 3.66 -25.96 10.32
C GLU A 41 3.94 -26.96 9.18
N ASN A 42 3.57 -26.61 7.94
CA ASN A 42 3.64 -27.48 6.77
C ASN A 42 4.30 -26.75 5.59
N PRO A 43 5.65 -26.71 5.51
CA PRO A 43 6.37 -25.97 4.46
C PRO A 43 5.95 -26.33 3.03
N ASN A 44 5.61 -27.61 2.79
CA ASN A 44 5.15 -28.09 1.48
C ASN A 44 3.90 -27.34 0.98
N LEU A 45 2.99 -26.94 1.90
CA LEU A 45 1.80 -26.17 1.53
C LEU A 45 2.16 -24.81 0.93
N LYS A 46 3.22 -24.16 1.43
CA LYS A 46 3.71 -22.88 0.88
C LYS A 46 4.16 -23.06 -0.56
N GLU A 47 4.98 -24.07 -0.83
CA GLU A 47 5.52 -24.36 -2.16
C GLU A 47 4.42 -24.77 -3.16
N ASP A 48 3.51 -25.66 -2.74
CA ASP A 48 2.37 -26.08 -3.54
C ASP A 48 1.46 -24.90 -3.89
N LEU A 49 1.21 -24.02 -2.92
CA LEU A 49 0.36 -22.84 -3.13
C LEU A 49 1.02 -21.88 -4.12
N ILE A 50 2.32 -21.59 -3.96
CA ILE A 50 3.08 -20.75 -4.90
C ILE A 50 3.04 -21.34 -6.31
N THR A 51 3.22 -22.65 -6.43
CA THR A 51 3.19 -23.36 -7.72
C THR A 51 1.80 -23.31 -8.35
N SER A 52 0.75 -23.55 -7.56
CA SER A 52 -0.64 -23.53 -8.02
C SER A 52 -1.08 -22.16 -8.58
N LEU A 53 -0.47 -21.08 -8.08
CA LEU A 53 -0.77 -19.71 -8.48
C LEU A 53 0.02 -19.24 -9.70
N GLN A 54 1.03 -19.97 -10.17
CA GLN A 54 1.85 -19.54 -11.30
C GLN A 54 1.02 -19.31 -12.57
N VAL A 55 0.08 -20.21 -12.86
CA VAL A 55 -0.78 -20.10 -14.06
C VAL A 55 -1.61 -18.82 -14.06
N PRO A 56 -2.42 -18.51 -13.03
CA PRO A 56 -3.18 -17.26 -13.01
C PRO A 56 -2.27 -16.01 -12.93
N ILE A 57 -1.12 -16.07 -12.26
CA ILE A 57 -0.16 -14.95 -12.23
C ILE A 57 0.38 -14.64 -13.63
N HIS A 58 0.79 -15.67 -14.40
CA HIS A 58 1.26 -15.49 -15.77
C HIS A 58 0.16 -14.97 -16.69
N LEU A 59 -1.06 -15.50 -16.58
CA LEU A 59 -2.20 -15.01 -17.37
C LEU A 59 -2.46 -13.52 -17.12
N ILE A 60 -2.47 -13.09 -15.86
CA ILE A 60 -2.65 -11.67 -15.51
C ILE A 60 -1.50 -10.84 -16.09
N ARG A 61 -0.25 -11.30 -15.92
CA ARG A 61 0.93 -10.62 -16.46
C ARG A 61 0.84 -10.41 -17.98
N ASP A 62 0.43 -11.45 -18.71
CA ASP A 62 0.30 -11.42 -20.17
C ASP A 62 -0.85 -10.53 -20.65
N VAL A 63 -1.94 -10.46 -19.89
CA VAL A 63 -3.02 -9.51 -20.16
C VAL A 63 -2.51 -8.08 -20.01
N PHE A 64 -1.82 -7.77 -18.92
CA PHE A 64 -1.33 -6.40 -18.66
C PHE A 64 -0.20 -5.96 -19.58
N SER A 65 0.69 -6.87 -19.99
CA SER A 65 1.79 -6.55 -20.91
C SER A 65 1.30 -6.10 -22.29
N ARG A 66 0.07 -6.47 -22.67
CA ARG A 66 -0.58 -6.06 -23.93
C ARG A 66 -1.34 -4.73 -23.82
N GLN A 67 -1.51 -4.21 -22.62
CA GLN A 67 -2.25 -2.97 -22.38
C GLN A 67 -1.29 -1.77 -22.43
N ALA A 68 -1.83 -0.62 -22.80
CA ALA A 68 -1.12 0.66 -22.76
C ALA A 68 -2.06 1.78 -22.35
N LEU A 69 -1.53 2.80 -21.69
CA LEU A 69 -2.22 4.04 -21.38
C LEU A 69 -1.53 5.19 -22.09
N LYS A 70 -2.27 5.90 -22.96
CA LYS A 70 -1.75 7.05 -23.74
C LYS A 70 -0.48 6.72 -24.55
N GLY A 71 -0.40 5.49 -25.07
CA GLY A 71 0.76 5.01 -25.83
C GLY A 71 1.90 4.45 -24.97
N GLU A 72 1.82 4.54 -23.64
CA GLU A 72 2.81 3.94 -22.75
C GLU A 72 2.38 2.55 -22.29
N PRO A 73 3.19 1.50 -22.51
CA PRO A 73 2.86 0.13 -22.10
C PRO A 73 2.93 -0.02 -20.58
N PHE A 74 2.08 -0.88 -20.03
CA PHE A 74 2.19 -1.22 -18.61
C PHE A 74 3.43 -2.05 -18.32
N LYS A 75 4.02 -1.82 -17.15
CA LYS A 75 5.12 -2.61 -16.62
C LYS A 75 4.58 -3.51 -15.51
N THR A 76 4.96 -4.78 -15.57
CA THR A 76 4.69 -5.77 -14.53
C THR A 76 5.98 -6.12 -13.82
N PHE A 77 5.92 -6.29 -12.51
CA PHE A 77 7.08 -6.65 -11.70
C PHE A 77 6.84 -8.03 -11.05
N PRO A 78 7.89 -8.82 -10.82
CA PRO A 78 7.78 -10.00 -9.98
C PRO A 78 7.44 -9.59 -8.54
N ALA A 79 6.98 -10.56 -7.74
CA ALA A 79 6.87 -10.36 -6.30
C ALA A 79 8.26 -10.15 -5.70
N ALA A 80 8.34 -9.35 -4.63
CA ALA A 80 9.59 -9.15 -3.91
C ALA A 80 10.12 -10.48 -3.36
N SER A 81 11.43 -10.71 -3.45
CA SER A 81 12.07 -11.87 -2.81
C SER A 81 12.09 -11.71 -1.30
N GLU A 82 12.30 -12.83 -0.57
CA GLU A 82 12.49 -12.78 0.89
C GLU A 82 13.66 -11.86 1.27
N THR A 83 14.76 -11.92 0.50
CA THR A 83 15.92 -11.04 0.69
C THR A 83 15.65 -9.56 0.42
N GLU A 84 14.77 -9.22 -0.54
CA GLU A 84 14.34 -7.84 -0.75
C GLU A 84 13.48 -7.35 0.41
N ILE A 85 12.58 -8.20 0.92
CA ILE A 85 11.74 -7.90 2.08
C ILE A 85 12.62 -7.70 3.32
N GLU A 86 13.60 -8.58 3.58
CA GLU A 86 14.57 -8.44 4.68
C GLU A 86 15.31 -7.11 4.61
N ARG A 87 15.82 -6.73 3.43
CA ARG A 87 16.48 -5.43 3.23
C ARG A 87 15.56 -4.25 3.53
N PHE A 88 14.26 -4.34 3.21
CA PHE A 88 13.31 -3.30 3.59
C PHE A 88 13.17 -3.19 5.12
N TRP A 89 13.17 -4.32 5.84
CA TRP A 89 13.14 -4.31 7.30
C TRP A 89 14.43 -3.79 7.92
N GLU A 90 15.60 -4.14 7.38
CA GLU A 90 16.89 -3.59 7.82
C GLU A 90 16.89 -2.06 7.76
N ILE A 91 16.27 -1.46 6.73
CA ILE A 91 16.15 0.00 6.61
C ILE A 91 15.26 0.58 7.71
N ILE A 92 14.17 -0.10 8.09
CA ILE A 92 13.29 0.35 9.17
C ILE A 92 14.01 0.22 10.52
N GLN A 93 14.75 -0.87 10.72
CA GLN A 93 15.52 -1.15 11.93
C GLN A 93 16.69 -0.18 12.16
N ILE A 94 17.12 0.56 11.12
CA ILE A 94 18.04 1.70 11.29
C ILE A 94 17.44 2.79 12.19
N VAL A 95 16.11 2.95 12.14
CA VAL A 95 15.35 3.94 12.93
C VAL A 95 15.00 3.39 14.31
N ASP A 96 14.48 2.16 14.35
CA ASP A 96 14.07 1.50 15.59
C ASP A 96 14.33 -0.01 15.48
N ASP A 97 15.37 -0.49 16.17
CA ASP A 97 15.81 -1.90 16.12
C ASP A 97 14.85 -2.86 16.85
N SER A 98 13.90 -2.33 17.62
CA SER A 98 12.85 -3.13 18.26
C SER A 98 11.75 -3.56 17.29
N VAL A 99 11.73 -3.01 16.06
CA VAL A 99 10.75 -3.37 15.02
C VAL A 99 11.09 -4.73 14.41
N THR A 100 10.07 -5.60 14.32
CA THR A 100 10.20 -6.96 13.79
C THR A 100 9.22 -7.20 12.63
N HIS A 101 9.39 -8.32 11.94
CA HIS A 101 8.47 -8.77 10.89
C HIS A 101 7.03 -8.98 11.38
N GLU A 102 6.80 -9.09 12.69
CA GLU A 102 5.45 -9.21 13.27
C GLU A 102 4.73 -7.86 13.38
N ASP A 103 5.46 -6.74 13.26
CA ASP A 103 4.94 -5.39 13.37
C ASP A 103 4.25 -4.91 12.08
N CYS A 104 3.30 -5.72 11.59
CA CYS A 104 2.59 -5.50 10.31
C CYS A 104 1.38 -4.55 10.39
N THR A 105 1.15 -3.86 11.51
CA THR A 105 -0.01 -2.99 11.70
C THR A 105 0.36 -1.62 12.29
N ALA A 106 -0.48 -0.61 12.03
CA ALA A 106 -0.28 0.71 12.61
C ALA A 106 -0.28 0.69 14.15
N GLU A 107 -1.07 -0.18 14.78
CA GLU A 107 -1.11 -0.32 16.24
C GLU A 107 0.17 -0.94 16.80
N HIS A 108 0.83 -1.83 16.05
CA HIS A 108 2.13 -2.37 16.43
C HIS A 108 3.18 -1.24 16.44
N ILE A 109 3.22 -0.44 15.37
CA ILE A 109 4.17 0.68 15.24
C ILE A 109 3.94 1.78 16.27
N LYS A 110 2.69 2.07 16.66
CA LYS A 110 2.37 3.06 17.71
C LYS A 110 2.97 2.74 19.07
N ARG A 111 3.25 1.46 19.35
CA ARG A 111 3.85 1.00 20.61
C ARG A 111 5.38 1.09 20.61
N LYS A 112 5.98 1.47 19.48
CA LYS A 112 7.43 1.56 19.29
C LYS A 112 7.87 2.99 19.52
N GLU A 113 8.44 3.26 20.70
CA GLU A 113 8.73 4.62 21.16
C GLU A 113 9.70 5.36 20.23
N TYR A 114 10.83 4.75 19.88
CA TYR A 114 11.82 5.37 18.99
C TYR A 114 11.27 5.62 17.58
N MET A 115 10.42 4.72 17.08
CA MET A 115 9.72 4.96 15.81
C MET A 115 8.76 6.15 15.91
N GLN A 116 8.03 6.33 17.01
CA GLN A 116 7.18 7.52 17.19
C GLN A 116 8.01 8.80 17.27
N GLU A 117 9.11 8.78 18.02
CA GLU A 117 10.05 9.92 18.10
C GLU A 117 10.57 10.30 16.71
N PHE A 118 10.96 9.32 15.89
CA PHE A 118 11.41 9.58 14.52
C PHE A 118 10.30 10.16 13.64
N LEU A 119 9.09 9.61 13.72
CA LEU A 119 7.94 10.10 12.95
C LEU A 119 7.60 11.55 13.32
N GLU A 120 7.66 11.91 14.59
CA GLU A 120 7.43 13.29 15.05
C GLU A 120 8.59 14.23 14.67
N HIS A 121 9.83 13.73 14.73
CA HIS A 121 11.01 14.54 14.49
C HIS A 121 11.30 14.82 13.00
N CYS A 122 11.11 13.82 12.13
CA CYS A 122 11.56 13.86 10.74
C CYS A 122 10.44 13.74 9.71
N CYS A 123 9.22 13.38 10.12
CA CYS A 123 8.15 13.12 9.18
C CYS A 123 7.07 14.19 9.24
N LYS A 124 6.51 14.51 8.07
CA LYS A 124 5.32 15.33 7.93
C LYS A 124 4.27 14.49 7.22
N SER A 125 3.31 14.02 8.00
CA SER A 125 2.14 13.29 7.52
C SER A 125 1.01 14.27 7.22
N ARG A 126 0.56 14.29 5.97
CA ARG A 126 -0.59 15.04 5.48
C ARG A 126 -1.59 14.08 4.83
N HIS A 127 -2.78 14.58 4.52
CA HIS A 127 -3.83 13.76 3.92
C HIS A 127 -3.48 13.22 2.53
N TYR A 128 -2.70 13.96 1.74
CA TYR A 128 -2.34 13.58 0.37
C TYR A 128 -0.90 13.15 0.19
N PHE A 129 -0.03 13.40 1.17
CA PHE A 129 1.37 13.05 1.07
C PHE A 129 1.96 12.77 2.44
N PHE A 130 3.02 11.98 2.42
CA PHE A 130 3.89 11.74 3.55
C PHE A 130 5.30 12.11 3.10
N SER A 131 6.00 12.91 3.91
CA SER A 131 7.36 13.33 3.58
C SER A 131 8.29 13.11 4.75
N ILE A 132 9.49 12.63 4.47
CA ILE A 132 10.57 12.42 5.43
C ILE A 132 11.67 13.41 5.09
N LYS A 133 12.04 14.26 6.04
CA LYS A 133 13.21 15.14 5.96
C LYS A 133 13.93 15.06 7.30
N LYS A 134 15.21 14.67 7.26
CA LYS A 134 16.06 14.69 8.46
C LYS A 134 16.17 16.12 9.02
N CYS A 135 16.66 16.28 10.24
CA CYS A 135 16.83 17.62 10.82
C CYS A 135 18.09 18.36 10.33
N GLY A 136 19.09 17.62 9.79
CA GLY A 136 20.36 18.19 9.35
C GLY A 136 21.43 18.29 10.44
N GLU A 137 21.06 18.08 11.71
CA GLU A 137 22.00 18.13 12.83
C GLU A 137 22.91 16.89 12.84
N SER A 138 24.23 17.14 12.81
CA SER A 138 25.26 16.09 12.80
C SER A 138 25.27 15.23 14.06
N THR A 139 24.84 15.80 15.18
CA THR A 139 24.80 15.14 16.50
C THR A 139 23.44 14.52 16.83
N CYS A 140 22.49 14.55 15.89
CA CYS A 140 21.16 14.01 16.11
C CYS A 140 21.18 12.48 16.29
N THR A 141 20.76 12.04 17.47
CA THR A 141 20.64 10.62 17.82
C THR A 141 19.44 9.94 17.15
N ILE A 142 18.42 10.70 16.75
CA ILE A 142 17.16 10.18 16.19
C ILE A 142 17.31 9.81 14.71
N CYS A 143 17.78 10.73 13.87
CA CYS A 143 17.71 10.55 12.41
C CYS A 143 19.05 10.26 11.73
N ARG A 144 20.16 10.26 12.49
CA ARG A 144 21.55 10.14 12.00
C ARG A 144 21.94 11.26 11.01
N PRO A 145 23.23 11.48 10.72
CA PRO A 145 23.65 12.50 9.78
C PRO A 145 23.03 12.39 8.38
N ILE A 146 22.94 13.53 7.69
CA ILE A 146 22.58 13.59 6.28
C ILE A 146 23.69 12.97 5.42
N ARG A 147 23.31 12.39 4.27
CA ARG A 147 24.27 11.77 3.33
C ARG A 147 24.62 12.67 2.14
N CYS A 148 23.85 13.74 1.92
CA CYS A 148 24.13 14.75 0.90
C CYS A 148 24.96 15.90 1.48
N SER A 149 25.41 16.80 0.60
CA SER A 149 26.08 18.03 1.02
C SER A 149 25.13 18.93 1.81
N THR A 150 25.69 19.76 2.69
CA THR A 150 24.90 20.76 3.43
C THR A 150 24.20 21.73 2.48
N GLU A 151 24.88 22.14 1.41
CA GLU A 151 24.37 23.05 0.38
C GLU A 151 23.13 22.49 -0.34
N ASP A 152 23.15 21.20 -0.72
CA ASP A 152 21.98 20.54 -1.32
C ASP A 152 20.85 20.39 -0.30
N PHE A 153 21.20 20.06 0.94
CA PHE A 153 20.23 19.80 1.99
C PHE A 153 19.45 21.05 2.42
N GLU A 154 20.11 22.20 2.45
CA GLU A 154 19.49 23.49 2.78
C GLU A 154 18.42 23.89 1.76
N GLN A 155 18.56 23.47 0.49
CA GLN A 155 17.58 23.72 -0.57
C GLN A 155 16.35 22.80 -0.49
N LEU A 156 16.41 21.72 0.29
CA LEU A 156 15.29 20.79 0.42
C LEU A 156 14.28 21.31 1.42
N HIS A 157 13.02 21.39 1.03
CA HIS A 157 11.89 21.69 1.91
C HIS A 157 10.82 20.61 1.81
N HIS A 158 9.98 20.51 2.86
CA HIS A 158 8.79 19.68 2.80
C HIS A 158 7.86 20.19 1.69
N LEU A 159 7.10 19.28 1.09
CA LEU A 159 6.08 19.65 0.11
C LEU A 159 5.06 20.61 0.75
N PRO A 160 4.70 21.70 0.05
CA PRO A 160 3.67 22.61 0.50
C PRO A 160 2.28 21.98 0.32
N ASP A 161 1.37 22.36 1.21
CA ASP A 161 -0.05 22.06 1.10
C ASP A 161 -0.70 22.99 0.06
N PRO A 162 -1.80 22.60 -0.62
CA PRO A 162 -2.46 23.45 -1.60
C PRO A 162 -3.03 24.74 -0.96
N VAL A 163 -2.59 25.92 -1.42
CA VAL A 163 -3.09 27.23 -0.96
C VAL A 163 -3.82 27.95 -2.09
N PRO A 164 -5.07 28.40 -1.92
CA PRO A 164 -5.83 29.08 -2.95
C PRO A 164 -5.23 30.45 -3.25
N GLY A 165 -5.08 30.79 -4.52
CA GLY A 165 -4.74 32.11 -5.03
C GLY A 165 -5.97 32.99 -5.22
N GLU A 166 -5.76 34.19 -5.72
CA GLU A 166 -6.81 35.19 -5.98
C GLU A 166 -7.63 34.86 -7.24
N ASP A 167 -7.07 34.05 -8.15
CA ASP A 167 -7.55 33.81 -9.51
C ASP A 167 -8.30 32.47 -9.69
N LEU A 168 -8.99 32.00 -8.64
CA LEU A 168 -9.66 30.68 -8.58
C LEU A 168 -8.73 29.46 -8.77
N HIS A 169 -7.43 29.68 -8.89
CA HIS A 169 -6.42 28.63 -8.99
C HIS A 169 -5.66 28.50 -7.67
N TYR A 170 -4.92 27.40 -7.52
CA TYR A 170 -3.97 27.27 -6.41
C TYR A 170 -2.69 28.04 -6.73
N ILE A 171 -2.06 28.61 -5.69
CA ILE A 171 -0.75 29.25 -5.81
C ILE A 171 0.25 28.22 -6.35
N SER A 172 1.13 28.66 -7.27
CA SER A 172 2.12 27.78 -7.89
C SER A 172 3.09 27.18 -6.86
N PHE A 173 3.65 26.01 -7.20
CA PHE A 173 4.59 25.30 -6.33
C PHE A 173 5.83 26.15 -6.04
N GLU A 174 6.39 26.82 -7.04
CA GLU A 174 7.63 27.61 -6.93
C GLU A 174 7.48 28.74 -5.91
N LYS A 175 6.27 29.32 -5.80
CA LYS A 175 5.98 30.39 -4.84
C LYS A 175 5.75 29.86 -3.42
N LEU A 176 5.29 28.61 -3.27
CA LEU A 176 5.01 28.00 -1.97
C LEU A 176 6.17 27.18 -1.41
N TYR A 177 7.08 26.70 -2.25
CA TYR A 177 8.16 25.82 -1.82
C TYR A 177 9.06 26.53 -0.80
N GLY A 178 9.29 25.90 0.35
CA GLY A 178 10.01 26.49 1.48
C GLY A 178 9.18 27.37 2.41
N THR A 179 7.91 27.63 2.10
CA THR A 179 7.01 28.39 2.98
C THR A 179 6.17 27.47 3.87
N PRO A 180 5.79 27.89 5.09
CA PRO A 180 4.89 27.12 5.95
C PRO A 180 3.46 27.15 5.41
N THR A 181 2.86 25.97 5.29
CA THR A 181 1.48 25.78 4.80
C THR A 181 0.67 24.87 5.71
N THR A 182 -0.66 24.94 5.62
CA THR A 182 -1.61 24.11 6.39
C THR A 182 -2.57 23.35 5.48
N GLU A 183 -3.22 22.32 6.02
CA GLU A 183 -4.19 21.49 5.28
C GLU A 183 -5.58 22.13 5.09
N ASP A 184 -5.78 23.38 5.53
CA ASP A 184 -7.11 23.99 5.65
C ASP A 184 -7.87 24.10 4.32
N HIS A 185 -7.13 24.20 3.22
CA HIS A 185 -7.68 24.40 1.88
C HIS A 185 -7.69 23.14 1.02
N ARG A 186 -7.45 21.96 1.61
CA ARG A 186 -7.53 20.69 0.88
C ARG A 186 -8.96 20.47 0.34
N PRO A 187 -9.14 20.07 -0.93
CA PRO A 187 -10.45 19.91 -1.54
C PRO A 187 -11.41 19.02 -0.72
N SER A 188 -10.92 17.90 -0.20
CA SER A 188 -11.74 16.94 0.57
C SER A 188 -12.29 17.50 1.89
N PHE A 189 -11.69 18.58 2.42
CA PHE A 189 -12.12 19.17 3.69
C PHE A 189 -13.23 20.22 3.53
N LYS A 190 -13.30 20.88 2.36
CA LYS A 190 -14.37 21.84 2.05
C LYS A 190 -15.73 21.14 2.00
N ASP A 191 -15.80 19.96 1.37
CA ASP A 191 -17.03 19.16 1.29
C ASP A 191 -17.43 18.56 2.65
N ALA A 192 -16.47 18.19 3.49
CA ALA A 192 -16.73 17.67 4.83
C ALA A 192 -17.36 18.73 5.77
N LYS A 193 -16.95 20.00 5.64
CA LYS A 193 -17.56 21.13 6.37
C LYS A 193 -18.96 21.47 5.86
N ALA A 194 -19.18 21.39 4.54
CA ALA A 194 -20.50 21.59 3.94
C ALA A 194 -21.51 20.51 4.38
N LYS A 195 -21.11 19.23 4.34
CA LYS A 195 -21.96 18.10 4.80
C LYS A 195 -22.25 18.11 6.30
N LYS A 196 -21.35 18.64 7.14
CA LYS A 196 -21.60 18.80 8.58
C LYS A 196 -22.68 19.84 8.91
N LYS A 197 -22.99 20.77 7.99
CA LYS A 197 -24.07 21.74 8.17
C LYS A 197 -25.45 21.20 7.80
N GLU A 198 -25.54 20.11 7.02
CA GLU A 198 -26.82 19.66 6.45
C GLU A 198 -27.36 18.32 7.00
N ASN A 199 -26.59 17.49 7.72
CA ASN A 199 -27.09 16.17 8.14
C ASN A 199 -26.79 15.83 9.60
N MET A 200 -27.74 16.15 10.48
CA MET A 200 -27.92 15.50 11.78
C MET A 200 -28.90 14.32 11.63
N THR A 201 -28.48 13.27 10.92
CA THR A 201 -29.07 11.92 10.98
C THR A 201 -28.07 10.94 10.36
N THR A 202 -27.12 10.47 11.17
CA THR A 202 -26.17 9.43 10.77
C THR A 202 -26.85 8.06 10.74
N THR A 203 -27.38 7.65 9.59
CA THR A 203 -27.45 6.23 9.26
C THR A 203 -26.09 5.85 8.66
N LYS A 204 -25.30 5.05 9.37
CA LYS A 204 -24.01 4.54 8.91
C LYS A 204 -24.24 3.63 7.69
N VAL A 205 -24.15 4.17 6.48
CA VAL A 205 -23.99 3.35 5.28
C VAL A 205 -22.56 2.82 5.29
N LYS A 206 -22.40 1.55 5.67
CA LYS A 206 -21.14 0.82 5.45
C LYS A 206 -20.88 0.83 3.95
N HIS A 207 -19.76 1.41 3.52
CA HIS A 207 -19.20 1.13 2.20
C HIS A 207 -18.71 -0.33 2.18
N SER A 208 -19.62 -1.27 1.97
CA SER A 208 -19.26 -2.61 1.51
C SER A 208 -19.27 -2.63 0.00
N MET A 209 -18.21 -3.18 -0.61
CA MET A 209 -18.27 -3.64 -2.00
C MET A 209 -19.48 -4.57 -2.14
N PRO A 210 -20.26 -4.52 -3.24
CA PRO A 210 -21.45 -5.36 -3.43
C PRO A 210 -21.14 -6.86 -3.58
N PHE A 211 -19.87 -7.24 -3.48
CA PHE A 211 -19.41 -8.62 -3.53
C PHE A 211 -18.51 -8.90 -2.33
N CYS A 212 -18.93 -9.88 -1.51
CA CYS A 212 -18.02 -10.59 -0.61
C CYS A 212 -17.23 -11.59 -1.46
N PRO A 213 -15.88 -11.53 -1.52
CA PRO A 213 -15.12 -12.61 -2.10
C PRO A 213 -15.21 -13.82 -1.16
N SER A 214 -16.16 -14.71 -1.39
CA SER A 214 -16.06 -16.08 -0.92
C SER A 214 -15.34 -16.89 -1.98
N ALA A 215 -14.36 -17.70 -1.56
CA ALA A 215 -13.75 -18.70 -2.43
C ALA A 215 -14.83 -19.76 -2.74
N VAL A 216 -15.60 -19.57 -3.81
CA VAL A 216 -16.62 -20.53 -4.24
C VAL A 216 -16.02 -21.42 -5.31
N ARG A 217 -16.13 -22.74 -5.10
CA ARG A 217 -15.78 -23.76 -6.09
C ARG A 217 -16.83 -23.71 -7.22
N VAL A 218 -16.44 -23.27 -8.41
CA VAL A 218 -17.27 -23.46 -9.61
C VAL A 218 -17.19 -24.94 -9.99
N LYS A 219 -18.33 -25.64 -9.98
CA LYS A 219 -18.43 -26.97 -10.59
C LYS A 219 -18.36 -26.77 -12.10
N ASN A 220 -17.29 -27.23 -12.73
CA ASN A 220 -17.17 -27.26 -14.18
C ASN A 220 -18.40 -27.97 -14.76
N ARG A 221 -19.27 -27.23 -15.45
CA ARG A 221 -20.13 -27.82 -16.48
C ARG A 221 -19.31 -27.78 -17.76
N THR A 222 -18.85 -28.95 -18.19
CA THR A 222 -18.42 -29.13 -19.57
C THR A 222 -19.57 -28.69 -20.47
N PRO A 223 -19.35 -27.76 -21.43
CA PRO A 223 -20.35 -27.51 -22.44
C PRO A 223 -20.49 -28.80 -23.27
N ASP A 224 -21.70 -29.34 -23.32
CA ASP A 224 -22.04 -30.32 -24.35
C ASP A 224 -21.87 -29.64 -25.71
N ILE A 225 -21.25 -30.38 -26.63
CA ILE A 225 -20.76 -30.02 -27.97
C ILE A 225 -21.78 -29.20 -28.77
#